data_AF-A0A6M8VYV5-F1
#
_entry.id   AF-A0A6M8VYV5-F1
#
_cell.length_a   1.000
_cell.length_b   1.000
_cell.length_c   1.000
_cell.angle_alpha   90.00
_cell.angle_beta   90.00
_cell.angle_gamma   90.00
#
_symmetry.space_group_name_H-M   'P 1'
#
loop_
_entity.id
_entity.type
_entity.pdbx_description
1 polymer ?
#
loop_
_entity_poly.entity_id
_entity_poly.type
_entity_poly.pdbx_seq_one_letter_code
_entity_poly.pdbx_strand_id
1 'polypeptide(L)' 'MSMENHLHALEQQRDTLKKRLHEEMTHPAADERALRELKREKLVLKDRIEELRRSQSA' A
#
# COMPACT_ATOMS: atom_id res chain seq x y z
N MET A 1 15.38 -1.94 17.35
CA MET A 1 15.51 -2.99 16.30
C MET A 1 14.19 -3.62 15.83
N SER A 2 13.01 -3.31 16.41
CA SER A 2 11.76 -4.00 15.98
C SER A 2 10.81 -3.15 15.13
N MET A 3 10.83 -1.82 15.25
CA MET A 3 9.87 -0.96 14.53
C MET A 3 10.31 -0.58 13.11
N GLU A 4 11.61 -0.41 12.86
CA GLU A 4 12.14 -0.21 11.49
C GLU A 4 11.79 -1.38 10.57
N ASN A 5 11.89 -2.62 11.06
CA ASN A 5 11.47 -3.79 10.29
C ASN A 5 9.98 -3.78 9.94
N HIS A 6 9.13 -3.28 10.86
CA HIS A 6 7.69 -3.21 10.63
C HIS A 6 7.35 -2.17 9.56
N LEU A 7 8.01 -1.02 9.60
CA LEU A 7 7.86 0.02 8.58
C LEU A 7 8.36 -0.50 7.22
N HIS A 8 9.53 -1.14 7.19
CA HIS A 8 10.13 -1.67 5.97
C HIS A 8 9.27 -2.77 5.32
N ALA A 9 8.66 -3.65 6.13
CA ALA A 9 7.73 -4.67 5.65
C ALA A 9 6.46 -4.06 5.04
N LEU A 10 5.89 -3.03 5.69
CA LEU A 10 4.73 -2.31 5.17
C LEU A 10 5.05 -1.53 3.88
N GLU A 11 6.23 -0.93 3.79
CA GLU A 11 6.69 -0.28 2.57
C GLU A 11 6.89 -1.27 1.43
N GLN A 12 7.49 -2.45 1.69
CA GLN A 12 7.60 -3.49 0.68
C GLN A 12 6.24 -3.98 0.20
N GLN A 13 5.28 -4.26 1.11
CA GLN A 13 3.92 -4.63 0.73
C GLN A 13 3.27 -3.55 -0.14
N ARG A 14 3.40 -2.28 0.25
CA ARG A 14 2.87 -1.14 -0.51
C ARG A 14 3.45 -1.08 -1.92
N ASP A 15 4.75 -1.32 -2.08
CA ASP A 15 5.40 -1.29 -3.39
C ASP A 15 5.00 -2.48 -4.28
N THR A 16 4.81 -3.68 -3.70
CA THR A 16 4.20 -4.81 -4.42
C THR A 16 2.77 -4.47 -4.87
N LEU A 17 1.96 -3.87 -3.99
CA LEU A 17 0.58 -3.50 -4.30
C LEU A 17 0.51 -2.40 -5.37
N LYS A 18 1.44 -1.43 -5.33
CA LYS A 18 1.59 -0.42 -6.38
C LYS A 18 1.93 -1.02 -7.73
N LYS A 19 2.86 -1.99 -7.78
CA LYS A 19 3.22 -2.69 -9.02
C LYS A 19 2.03 -3.43 -9.61
N ARG A 20 1.34 -4.24 -8.80
CA ARG A 20 0.13 -4.95 -9.23
C ARG A 20 -0.95 -3.99 -9.72
N LEU A 21 -1.20 -2.90 -8.99
CA LEU A 21 -2.17 -1.89 -9.41
C LEU A 21 -1.74 -1.19 -10.71
N HIS A 22 -0.45 -0.98 -10.94
CA HIS A 22 0.04 -0.40 -12.19
C HIS A 22 -0.14 -1.37 -13.37
N GLU A 23 0.21 -2.65 -13.18
CA GLU A 23 0.01 -3.72 -14.17
C GLU A 23 -1.47 -3.87 -14.54
N GLU A 24 -2.35 -3.91 -13.53
CA GLU A 24 -3.80 -3.91 -13.71
C GLU A 24 -4.27 -2.65 -14.44
N MET A 25 -3.82 -1.45 -14.05
CA MET A 25 -4.19 -0.19 -14.75
C MET A 25 -3.73 -0.14 -16.21
N THR A 26 -2.61 -0.79 -16.55
CA THR A 26 -2.13 -0.89 -17.94
C THR A 26 -2.85 -1.95 -18.75
N HIS A 27 -3.59 -2.85 -18.10
CA HIS A 27 -4.35 -3.88 -18.81
C HIS A 27 -5.63 -3.27 -19.40
N PRO A 28 -5.91 -3.43 -20.71
CA PRO A 28 -7.11 -2.87 -21.33
C PRO A 28 -8.43 -3.50 -20.86
N ALA A 29 -8.36 -4.62 -20.13
CA ALA A 29 -9.49 -5.29 -19.49
C ALA A 29 -9.49 -5.12 -17.95
N ALA A 30 -8.79 -4.10 -17.44
CA ALA A 30 -8.73 -3.84 -16.01
C ALA A 30 -10.14 -3.67 -15.45
N ASP A 31 -10.51 -4.54 -14.52
CA ASP A 31 -11.81 -4.45 -13.89
C ASP A 31 -11.82 -3.20 -13.00
N GLU A 32 -12.69 -2.24 -13.33
CA GLU A 32 -12.80 -0.98 -12.61
C GLU A 32 -13.20 -1.21 -11.12
N ARG A 33 -13.77 -2.39 -10.81
CA ARG A 33 -13.98 -2.84 -9.43
C ARG A 33 -12.67 -3.26 -8.75
N ALA A 34 -11.86 -4.09 -9.40
CA ALA A 34 -10.57 -4.53 -8.87
C ALA A 34 -9.62 -3.34 -8.65
N LEU A 35 -9.60 -2.37 -9.58
CA LEU A 35 -8.86 -1.12 -9.42
C LEU A 35 -9.33 -0.28 -8.23
N ARG A 36 -10.63 -0.23 -7.98
CA ARG A 36 -11.20 0.47 -6.82
C ARG A 36 -10.81 -0.22 -5.52
N GLU A 37 -10.86 -1.54 -5.46
CA GLU A 37 -10.43 -2.32 -4.28
C GLU A 37 -8.94 -2.15 -4.01
N LEU A 38 -8.08 -2.31 -5.02
CA LEU A 38 -6.64 -2.09 -4.92
C LEU A 38 -6.29 -0.67 -4.47
N LYS A 39 -6.99 0.35 -4.98
CA LYS A 39 -6.82 1.75 -4.53
C LYS A 39 -7.23 1.90 -3.06
N ARG A 40 -8.28 1.22 -2.62
CA ARG A 40 -8.77 1.26 -1.24
C ARG A 40 -7.79 0.60 -0.28
N GLU A 41 -7.30 -0.59 -0.64
CA GLU A 41 -6.24 -1.28 0.12
C GLU A 41 -4.97 -0.44 0.22
N LYS A 42 -4.54 0.15 -0.90
CA LYS A 42 -3.40 1.07 -0.92
C LYS A 42 -3.63 2.28 0.00
N LEU A 43 -4.85 2.82 0.06
CA LEU A 43 -5.19 3.92 0.95
C LEU A 43 -5.07 3.51 2.42
N VAL A 44 -5.64 2.35 2.78
CA VAL A 44 -5.58 1.79 4.14
C VAL A 44 -4.14 1.52 4.58
N LEU A 45 -3.32 0.92 3.70
CA LEU A 45 -1.88 0.72 3.95
C LEU A 45 -1.14 2.04 4.16
N LYS A 46 -1.46 3.06 3.35
CA LYS A 46 -0.87 4.39 3.51
C LYS A 46 -1.23 5.01 4.86
N ASP A 47 -2.51 4.94 5.24
CA ASP A 47 -3.00 5.46 6.52
C ASP A 47 -2.38 4.71 7.70
N ARG A 48 -2.22 3.38 7.59
CA ARG A 48 -1.55 2.56 8.61
C ARG A 48 -0.08 2.95 8.78
N ILE A 49 0.63 3.23 7.68
CA ILE A 49 2.02 3.71 7.70
C ILE A 49 2.10 5.12 8.30
N GLU A 50 1.18 6.02 7.95
CA GLU A 50 1.13 7.36 8.54
C GLU A 50 0.84 7.32 10.03
N GLU A 51 -0.09 6.46 10.47
CA GLU A 51 -0.40 6.22 11.88
C GLU A 51 0.85 5.72 12.62
N LEU A 52 1.52 4.69 12.11
CA LEU A 52 2.77 4.17 12.67
C LEU A 52 3.89 5.22 12.72
N ARG A 53 4.03 6.04 11.66
CA ARG A 53 5.00 7.15 11.64
C ARG A 53 4.67 8.20 12.69
N ARG A 54 3.38 8.57 12.82
CA ARG A 54 2.93 9.54 13.84
C ARG A 54 3.17 9.00 15.25
N SER A 55 2.87 7.72 15.49
CA SER A 55 3.13 7.06 16.77
C SER A 55 4.61 6.92 17.11
N GLN A 56 5.51 6.87 16.12
CA GLN A 56 6.96 6.90 16.36
C GLN A 56 7.51 8.30 16.66
N SER A 57 6.79 9.35 16.27
CA SER A 57 7.25 10.74 16.36
C SER A 57 6.83 11.44 17.66
N ALA A 58 6.14 10.72 18.56
CA ALA A 58 5.61 11.19 19.85
C ALA A 58 6.31 10.45 20.99
#